data_AF-A0A7Y1UDV3-F1
#
_entry.id   AF-A0A7Y1UDV3-F1
#
_cell.length_a   1.000
_cell.length_b   1.000
_cell.length_c   1.000
_cell.angle_alpha   90.00
_cell.angle_beta   90.00
_cell.angle_gamma   90.00
#
_symmetry.space_group_name_H-M   'P 1'
#
loop_
_entity.id
_entity.type
_entity.pdbx_description
1 polymer ?
#
loop_
_entity_poly.entity_id
_entity_poly.type
_entity_poly.pdbx_seq_one_letter_code
_entity_poly.pdbx_strand_id
1 'polypeptide(L)'
;MLSLRPKLNSSKAILLFSMLLFVNSIAFSQDTITVMTYNLLDYPNSNGSARNSSFQSILSYETPDILVVQELNELSGMFDFYDDVLTPVNPEYKAAWFINGPTTDNGLFYDSTKFSFVSNIPLFTSLRDINEYTMVHLLT
;
A
#
# COMPACT_ATOMS: atom_id res chain seq x y z
N MET A 1 -27.87 -19.45 -52.89
CA MET A 1 -26.49 -19.54 -52.37
C MET A 1 -26.57 -19.98 -50.91
N LEU A 2 -26.59 -21.28 -50.63
CA LEU A 2 -26.64 -21.79 -49.26
C LEU A 2 -25.24 -21.72 -48.64
N SER A 3 -25.06 -20.79 -47.71
CA SER A 3 -23.85 -20.61 -46.93
C SER A 3 -23.57 -21.85 -46.08
N LEU A 4 -22.54 -22.62 -46.45
CA LEU A 4 -21.99 -23.70 -45.63
C LEU A 4 -21.38 -23.10 -44.38
N ARG A 5 -22.14 -23.02 -43.28
CA ARG A 5 -21.55 -22.74 -41.96
C ARG A 5 -20.81 -24.01 -41.51
N PRO A 6 -19.49 -23.97 -41.31
CA PRO A 6 -18.75 -25.14 -40.86
C PRO A 6 -19.26 -25.57 -39.48
N LYS A 7 -19.73 -26.81 -39.35
CA LYS A 7 -20.07 -27.41 -38.06
C LYS A 7 -18.78 -27.72 -37.30
N LEU A 8 -18.64 -27.16 -36.11
CA LEU A 8 -17.56 -27.53 -35.19
C LEU A 8 -17.76 -29.00 -34.79
N ASN A 9 -16.79 -29.87 -35.07
CA ASN A 9 -16.88 -31.27 -34.66
C ASN A 9 -16.52 -31.42 -33.17
N SER A 10 -17.00 -32.49 -32.55
CA SER A 10 -16.92 -32.71 -31.10
C SER A 10 -15.48 -32.64 -30.57
N SER A 11 -14.51 -33.15 -31.33
CA SER A 11 -13.09 -33.08 -30.97
C SER A 11 -12.55 -31.65 -30.95
N LYS A 12 -12.94 -30.80 -31.91
CA LYS A 12 -12.57 -29.36 -31.91
C LYS A 12 -13.27 -28.60 -30.77
N ALA A 13 -14.51 -28.96 -30.45
CA ALA A 13 -15.23 -28.36 -29.33
C ALA A 13 -14.58 -28.70 -27.98
N ILE A 14 -14.18 -29.96 -27.79
CA ILE A 14 -13.45 -30.41 -26.60
C ILE A 14 -12.08 -29.72 -26.51
N LEU A 15 -11.34 -29.65 -27.61
CA LEU A 15 -10.03 -28.98 -27.63
C LEU A 15 -10.15 -27.49 -27.27
N LEU A 16 -11.15 -26.80 -27.82
CA LEU A 16 -11.41 -25.39 -27.53
C LEU A 16 -11.80 -25.19 -26.06
N PHE A 17 -12.64 -26.08 -25.52
CA PHE A 17 -13.05 -26.05 -24.12
C PHE A 17 -11.88 -26.33 -23.16
N SER A 18 -11.03 -27.31 -23.46
CA SER A 18 -9.81 -27.58 -22.72
C SER A 18 -8.82 -26.40 -22.77
N MET A 19 -8.71 -25.73 -23.92
CA MET A 19 -7.88 -24.53 -24.07
C MET A 19 -8.44 -23.36 -23.24
N LEU A 20 -9.76 -23.18 -23.21
CA LEU A 20 -10.42 -22.18 -22.37
C LEU A 20 -10.21 -22.46 -20.87
N LEU A 21 -10.31 -23.72 -20.44
CA LEU A 21 -10.04 -24.10 -19.05
C LEU A 21 -8.57 -23.90 -18.65
N PHE A 22 -7.64 -24.15 -19.58
CA PHE A 22 -6.22 -23.90 -19.38
C PHE A 22 -5.90 -22.40 -19.27
N VAL A 23 -6.54 -21.56 -20.10
CA VAL A 23 -6.39 -20.09 -20.03
C VAL A 23 -6.95 -19.51 -18.73
N ASN A 24 -7.99 -20.10 -18.14
CA ASN A 24 -8.51 -19.67 -16.84
C ASN A 24 -7.60 -20.08 -15.67
N SER A 25 -6.81 -21.14 -15.80
CA SER A 25 -5.90 -21.59 -14.73
C SER A 25 -4.59 -20.81 -14.66
N ILE A 26 -4.25 -20.06 -15.70
CA ILE A 26 -3.15 -19.07 -15.72
C ILE A 26 -3.62 -17.65 -15.38
N ALA A 27 -4.93 -17.42 -15.20
CA ALA A 27 -5.50 -16.11 -14.88
C ALA A 27 -5.55 -15.83 -13.36
N PHE A 28 -4.44 -16.05 -12.66
CA PHE A 28 -4.25 -15.59 -11.28
C PHE A 28 -3.34 -14.36 -11.27
N SER A 29 -3.93 -13.18 -11.42
CA SER A 29 -3.24 -11.87 -11.37
C SER A 29 -3.90 -10.93 -10.34
N GLN A 30 -4.60 -11.49 -9.36
CA GLN A 30 -5.14 -10.68 -8.27
C GLN A 30 -4.04 -10.52 -7.23
N ASP A 31 -3.33 -9.39 -7.30
CA ASP A 31 -2.44 -8.99 -6.23
C ASP A 31 -3.24 -8.74 -4.96
N THR A 32 -2.65 -9.05 -3.82
CA THR A 32 -3.23 -8.77 -2.50
C THR A 32 -2.54 -7.55 -1.94
N ILE A 33 -3.34 -6.53 -1.61
CA ILE A 33 -2.87 -5.28 -1.03
C ILE A 33 -3.21 -5.29 0.46
N THR A 34 -2.19 -5.11 1.30
CA THR A 34 -2.35 -4.92 2.75
C THR A 34 -2.21 -3.45 3.12
N VAL A 35 -3.18 -2.93 3.89
CA VAL A 35 -3.16 -1.55 4.38
C VAL A 35 -3.26 -1.57 5.90
N MET A 36 -2.30 -0.94 6.56
CA MET A 36 -2.29 -0.76 8.01
C MET A 36 -2.50 0.70 8.36
N THR A 37 -3.32 0.96 9.38
CA THR A 37 -3.40 2.28 10.03
C THR A 37 -2.90 2.18 11.46
N TYR A 38 -2.02 3.09 11.88
CA TYR A 38 -1.42 3.05 13.21
C TYR A 38 -1.21 4.45 13.81
N ASN A 39 -1.94 4.77 14.87
CA ASN A 39 -1.65 5.94 15.70
C ASN A 39 -0.38 5.71 16.53
N LEU A 40 0.62 6.58 16.36
CA LEU A 40 1.94 6.46 16.99
C LEU A 40 2.02 7.07 18.40
N LEU A 41 0.93 7.73 18.84
CA LEU A 41 0.84 8.46 20.10
C LEU A 41 1.94 9.53 20.22
N ASP A 42 1.67 10.68 19.62
CA ASP A 42 2.50 11.89 19.62
C ASP A 42 3.99 11.59 19.40
N TYR A 43 4.35 11.00 18.26
CA TYR A 43 5.71 10.60 17.93
C TYR A 43 6.51 11.76 17.31
N PRO A 44 7.80 11.96 17.68
CA PRO A 44 8.66 11.12 18.52
C PRO A 44 8.57 11.48 20.02
N ASN A 45 7.68 12.40 20.40
CA ASN A 45 7.39 12.71 21.80
C ASN A 45 6.77 11.48 22.51
N SER A 46 6.32 11.68 23.76
CA SER A 46 5.71 10.61 24.55
C SER A 46 6.58 9.34 24.62
N ASN A 47 7.91 9.53 24.73
CA ASN A 47 8.92 8.48 24.65
C ASN A 47 8.86 7.65 23.34
N GLY A 48 8.65 8.30 22.19
CA GLY A 48 8.57 7.67 20.87
C GLY A 48 9.79 6.81 20.54
N SER A 49 10.99 7.36 20.67
CA SER A 49 12.22 6.63 20.34
C SER A 49 12.43 5.37 21.18
N ALA A 50 11.98 5.35 22.45
CA ALA A 50 12.05 4.16 23.30
C ALA A 50 11.11 3.04 22.84
N ARG A 51 10.15 3.35 21.96
CA ARG A 51 9.18 2.41 21.37
C ARG A 51 9.60 1.92 19.98
N ASN A 52 10.69 2.44 19.40
CA ASN A 52 11.13 2.09 18.05
C ASN A 52 11.27 0.57 17.84
N SER A 53 11.90 -0.16 18.78
CA SER A 53 12.04 -1.62 18.68
C SER A 53 10.70 -2.38 18.72
N SER A 54 9.70 -1.83 19.41
CA SER A 54 8.35 -2.40 19.45
C SER A 54 7.63 -2.15 18.12
N PHE A 55 7.73 -0.95 17.56
CA PHE A 55 7.20 -0.66 16.22
C PHE A 55 7.86 -1.54 15.15
N GLN A 56 9.19 -1.70 15.20
CA GLN A 56 9.93 -2.60 14.30
C GLN A 56 9.43 -4.04 14.40
N SER A 57 9.23 -4.56 15.61
CA SER A 57 8.70 -5.92 15.83
C SER A 57 7.33 -6.11 15.20
N ILE A 58 6.42 -5.14 15.37
CA ILE A 58 5.07 -5.18 14.80
C ILE A 58 5.14 -5.12 13.27
N LEU A 59 5.89 -4.17 12.72
CA LEU A 59 5.95 -3.95 11.27
C LEU A 59 6.73 -5.06 10.53
N SER A 60 7.67 -5.73 11.19
CA SER A 60 8.32 -6.94 10.66
C SER A 60 7.39 -8.14 10.60
N TYR A 61 6.36 -8.19 11.45
CA TYR A 61 5.37 -9.28 11.44
C TYR A 61 4.23 -9.02 10.45
N GLU A 62 3.67 -7.80 10.48
CA GLU A 62 2.53 -7.43 9.63
C GLU A 62 2.94 -7.13 8.18
N THR A 63 4.12 -6.53 7.97
CA THR A 63 4.68 -6.15 6.66
C THR A 63 3.66 -5.51 5.69
N PRO A 64 3.03 -4.37 6.06
CA PRO A 64 1.97 -3.78 5.25
C PRO A 64 2.50 -3.17 3.94
N ASP A 65 1.78 -3.32 2.83
CA ASP A 65 2.17 -2.67 1.57
C ASP A 65 2.00 -1.14 1.66
N ILE A 66 0.99 -0.68 2.42
CA ILE A 66 0.76 0.74 2.75
C ILE A 66 0.56 0.86 4.27
N LEU A 67 1.34 1.72 4.91
CA LEU A 67 1.21 2.11 6.30
C LEU A 67 0.80 3.58 6.39
N VAL A 68 -0.37 3.85 6.95
CA VAL A 68 -0.83 5.21 7.29
C VAL A 68 -0.69 5.41 8.79
N VAL A 69 0.05 6.44 9.19
CA VAL A 69 0.25 6.76 10.61
C VAL A 69 -0.45 8.05 10.99
N GLN A 70 -0.80 8.14 12.27
CA GLN A 70 -1.32 9.36 12.88
C GLN A 70 -0.44 9.76 14.05
N GLU A 71 -0.59 11.02 14.46
CA GLU A 71 0.10 11.62 15.59
C GLU A 71 1.61 11.72 15.43
N LEU A 72 2.07 12.06 14.23
CA LEU A 72 3.40 12.62 14.04
C LEU A 72 3.40 14.08 14.51
N ASN A 73 4.42 14.53 15.22
CA ASN A 73 4.44 15.91 15.71
C ASN A 73 4.67 16.93 14.59
N GLU A 74 5.53 16.59 13.63
CA GLU A 74 5.92 17.41 12.48
C GLU A 74 6.75 16.56 11.49
N LEU A 75 7.30 17.18 10.45
CA LEU A 75 8.11 16.51 9.42
C LEU A 75 9.34 15.78 10.00
N SER A 76 9.99 16.32 11.03
CA SER A 76 11.14 15.68 11.67
C SER A 76 10.75 14.33 12.27
N GLY A 77 9.60 14.25 12.94
CA GLY A 77 9.05 13.00 13.47
C GLY A 77 8.78 11.95 12.38
N MET A 78 8.39 12.38 11.17
CA MET A 78 8.25 11.47 10.03
C MET A 78 9.59 10.91 9.56
N PHE A 79 10.64 11.74 9.52
CA PHE A 79 11.99 11.29 9.18
C PHE A 79 12.56 10.38 10.26
N ASP A 80 12.42 10.72 11.53
CA ASP A 80 12.86 9.88 12.65
C ASP A 80 12.17 8.50 12.59
N PHE A 81 10.85 8.45 12.36
CA PHE A 81 10.14 7.18 12.23
C PHE A 81 10.59 6.39 10.99
N TYR A 82 10.81 7.08 9.87
CA TYR A 82 11.29 6.44 8.65
C TYR A 82 12.68 5.80 8.85
N ASP A 83 13.64 6.57 9.35
CA ASP A 83 15.04 6.17 9.48
C ASP A 83 15.22 5.16 10.61
N ASP A 84 14.59 5.37 11.77
CA ASP A 84 14.81 4.53 12.94
C ASP A 84 13.87 3.32 13.01
N VAL A 85 12.73 3.33 12.31
CA VAL A 85 11.73 2.24 12.39
C VAL A 85 11.53 1.53 11.06
N LEU A 86 11.28 2.24 9.96
CA LEU A 86 10.88 1.59 8.71
C LEU A 86 12.04 1.05 7.89
N THR A 87 13.08 1.87 7.66
CA THR A 87 14.23 1.42 6.85
C THR A 87 14.97 0.21 7.45
N PRO A 88 15.06 0.03 8.78
CA PRO A 88 15.62 -1.20 9.36
C PRO A 88 14.73 -2.44 9.16
N VAL A 89 13.42 -2.26 8.99
CA VAL A 89 12.45 -3.36 8.75
C VAL A 89 12.44 -3.76 7.28
N ASN A 90 12.31 -2.79 6.38
CA ASN A 90 12.36 -3.01 4.94
C ASN A 90 12.88 -1.75 4.23
N PRO A 91 14.06 -1.80 3.57
CA PRO A 91 14.63 -0.65 2.88
C PRO A 91 13.84 -0.23 1.63
N GLU A 92 12.91 -1.06 1.14
CA GLU A 92 12.06 -0.72 -0.01
C GLU A 92 10.89 0.21 0.36
N TYR A 93 10.64 0.44 1.66
CA TYR A 93 9.68 1.44 2.09
C TYR A 93 10.11 2.84 1.65
N LYS A 94 9.13 3.63 1.19
CA LYS A 94 9.27 5.06 0.94
C LYS A 94 8.23 5.84 1.71
N ALA A 95 8.57 7.08 2.00
CA ALA A 95 7.74 8.06 2.65
C ALA A 95 7.02 8.92 1.60
N ALA A 96 5.70 9.09 1.75
CA ALA A 96 4.92 10.04 0.96
C ALA A 96 5.29 11.49 1.30
N TRP A 97 4.85 12.46 0.48
CA TRP A 97 5.00 13.86 0.85
C TRP A 97 4.20 14.18 2.11
N PHE A 98 4.83 14.87 3.03
CA PHE A 98 4.25 15.25 4.31
C PHE A 98 3.72 16.69 4.28
N ILE A 99 2.66 16.94 5.05
CA ILE A 99 2.04 18.26 5.18
C ILE A 99 1.85 18.51 6.68
N ASN A 100 2.47 19.58 7.17
CA ASN A 100 2.24 20.04 8.54
C ASN A 100 0.85 20.68 8.65
N GLY A 101 0.07 20.19 9.61
CA GLY A 101 -1.22 20.71 10.02
C GLY A 101 -1.16 21.47 11.36
N PRO A 102 -2.32 21.69 12.01
CA PRO A 102 -2.39 22.55 13.20
C PRO A 102 -1.85 21.94 14.50
N THR A 103 -1.87 20.62 14.66
CA THR A 103 -1.46 19.94 15.90
C THR A 103 -0.52 18.79 15.62
N THR A 104 -1.03 17.56 15.56
CA THR A 104 -0.30 16.40 15.10
C THR A 104 -0.85 15.93 13.76
N ASP A 105 0.01 15.28 12.99
CA ASP A 105 -0.15 15.08 11.57
C ASP A 105 -0.21 13.60 11.21
N ASN A 106 -0.63 13.38 9.96
CA ASN A 106 -0.67 12.06 9.35
C ASN A 106 0.57 11.87 8.46
N GLY A 107 1.07 10.65 8.42
CA GLY A 107 2.12 10.23 7.49
C GLY A 107 1.67 9.01 6.69
N LEU A 108 2.25 8.81 5.51
CA LEU A 108 2.07 7.60 4.75
C LEU A 108 3.42 7.05 4.33
N PHE A 109 3.59 5.75 4.52
CA PHE A 109 4.71 4.98 4.05
C PHE A 109 4.20 3.82 3.18
N TYR A 110 4.97 3.43 2.18
CA TYR A 110 4.53 2.43 1.20
C TYR A 110 5.69 1.62 0.65
N ASP A 111 5.45 0.34 0.37
CA ASP A 111 6.41 -0.52 -0.33
C ASP A 111 6.55 -0.03 -1.77
N SER A 112 7.73 0.46 -2.12
CA SER A 112 7.97 1.07 -3.42
C SER A 112 8.12 0.06 -4.56
N THR A 113 8.15 -1.24 -4.26
CA THR A 113 8.07 -2.32 -5.26
C THR A 113 6.64 -2.55 -5.74
N LYS A 114 5.62 -2.19 -4.93
CA LYS A 114 4.19 -2.38 -5.22
C LYS A 114 3.44 -1.08 -5.50
N PHE A 115 3.89 0.04 -4.94
CA PHE A 115 3.18 1.31 -5.07
C PHE A 115 4.08 2.47 -5.49
N SER A 116 3.48 3.39 -6.24
CA SER A 116 4.04 4.71 -6.50
C SER A 116 3.12 5.78 -5.91
N PHE A 117 3.71 6.75 -5.21
CA PHE A 117 2.98 7.87 -4.62
C PHE A 117 2.64 8.92 -5.68
N VAL A 118 1.42 9.47 -5.62
CA VAL A 118 0.94 10.51 -6.54
C VAL A 118 0.73 11.85 -5.85
N SER A 119 -0.07 11.87 -4.77
CA SER A 119 -0.42 13.13 -4.09
C SER A 119 -0.86 12.93 -2.65
N ASN A 120 -0.68 14.00 -1.87
CA ASN A 120 -1.23 14.18 -0.53
C ASN A 120 -1.98 15.52 -0.54
N ILE A 121 -3.29 15.49 -0.30
CA ILE A 121 -4.16 16.66 -0.28
C ILE A 121 -4.79 16.78 1.11
N PRO A 122 -4.60 17.90 1.83
CA PRO A 122 -5.20 18.09 3.14
C PRO A 122 -6.62 18.67 3.01
N LEU A 123 -7.55 18.11 3.76
CA LEU A 123 -8.82 18.74 4.12
C LEU A 123 -8.63 19.44 5.46
N PHE A 124 -8.52 20.75 5.41
CA PHE A 124 -8.21 21.56 6.59
C PHE A 124 -9.33 21.50 7.63
N THR A 125 -8.98 21.29 8.89
CA THR A 125 -9.90 21.38 10.03
C THR A 125 -9.35 22.28 11.14
N SER A 126 -10.11 22.47 12.22
CA SER A 126 -9.68 23.31 13.34
C SER A 126 -8.62 22.67 14.24
N LEU A 127 -8.53 21.34 14.28
CA LEU A 127 -7.64 20.62 15.20
C LEU A 127 -6.66 19.71 14.45
N ARG A 128 -7.15 18.88 13.54
CA ARG A 128 -6.35 17.88 12.81
C ARG A 128 -6.82 17.78 11.37
N ASP A 129 -5.93 18.01 10.44
CA ASP A 129 -6.25 17.90 9.03
C ASP A 129 -6.49 16.42 8.65
N ILE A 130 -7.37 16.20 7.68
CA ILE A 130 -7.61 14.88 7.11
C ILE A 130 -6.85 14.82 5.79
N ASN A 131 -6.00 13.82 5.59
CA ASN A 131 -5.24 13.68 4.36
C ASN A 131 -5.91 12.71 3.40
N GLU A 132 -6.10 13.15 2.15
CA GLU A 132 -6.39 12.28 1.01
C GLU A 132 -5.06 11.92 0.32
N TYR A 133 -4.73 10.63 0.34
CA TYR A 133 -3.56 10.09 -0.35
C TYR A 133 -3.98 9.39 -1.63
N THR A 134 -3.31 9.71 -2.74
CA THR A 134 -3.46 8.99 -4.01
C THR A 134 -2.19 8.19 -4.30
N MET A 135 -2.37 6.91 -4.60
CA MET A 135 -1.31 5.95 -4.92
C MET A 135 -1.63 5.22 -6.23
N VAL A 136 -0.60 4.83 -6.97
CA VAL A 136 -0.72 3.92 -8.12
C VAL A 136 -0.17 2.56 -7.72
N HIS A 137 -0.99 1.53 -7.89
CA HIS A 137 -0.55 0.14 -7.77
C HIS A 137 0.26 -0.26 -9.00
N LEU A 138 1.48 -0.74 -8.78
CA LEU A 138 2.38 -1.23 -9.82
C LEU A 138 2.01 -2.69 -10.10
N LEU A 139 1.53 -2.98 -11.30
CA LEU A 139 1.28 -4.36 -11.71
C LEU A 139 2.63 -5.08 -11.80
N THR A 140 2.87 -5.99 -10.86
CA THR A 140 4.00 -6.94 -10.90
C THR A 140 3.58 -8.26 -11.52
#